data_AF-A0A0J7IPN3-F1
#
_entry.id   AF-A0A0J7IPN3-F1
#
_cell.length_a   1.000
_cell.length_b   1.000
_cell.length_c   1.000
_cell.angle_alpha   90.00
_cell.angle_beta   90.00
_cell.angle_gamma   90.00
#
_symmetry.space_group_name_H-M   'P 1'
#
loop_
_entity.id
_entity.type
_entity.pdbx_description
1 polymer ?
#
loop_
_entity_poly.entity_id
_entity_poly.type
_entity_poly.pdbx_seq_one_letter_code
_entity_poly.pdbx_strand_id
1 'polypeptide(L)'
;MEMFSKILNKSRFQNSEENFENINKELLGINTKNLEKGYNEIRLFNETTDYQISKEGKYIKIGDDILPDMDKIKEEDLITYPYMKSVITLNKIIYQNDLASILMATQKDIDLLSDIVILLNYEKNEILLKKIADNIKDLKDYSNNFILSIVFYNKDHLIRKKLLQYLSKNQEIISHISFYLVDNRKQIVTVNKLLDKDIDSAMGFLLNLGLEGRSNDDIYTGNDMSYGLLNNIFISYPDLIQSFERNNYFGYEDLRYFTKVFHTEQEHLNDDSDTETYTIQDADGYTNLRKEKNAQSGILQKIKSGEQIEVLDNTGDWWQIKTKEGKTGYVHKSRVKSGNNNHSTTYKLYDRPDFSSFSREVMAKGEAEIAHHSSGWDFVKIDGTTGYLPIEEKRQELEKEEKKKFSFLADEEDIKPEKKKGFWDNLFG
;
A
#
# COMPACT_ATOMS: atom_id res chain seq x y z
N MET A 1 8.25 26.21 38.43
CA MET A 1 6.79 26.45 38.48
C MET A 1 6.41 27.92 38.56
N GLU A 2 6.82 28.65 39.61
CA GLU A 2 6.44 30.06 39.82
C GLU A 2 6.77 30.96 38.61
N MET A 3 7.97 30.80 38.05
CA MET A 3 8.40 31.48 36.82
C MET A 3 7.42 31.32 35.66
N PHE A 4 7.06 30.07 35.31
CA PHE A 4 6.13 29.79 34.21
C PHE A 4 4.74 30.37 34.48
N SER A 5 4.22 30.23 35.70
CA SER A 5 2.94 30.83 36.10
C SER A 5 2.98 32.35 35.93
N LYS A 6 4.08 33.01 36.31
CA LYS A 6 4.24 34.46 36.16
C LYS A 6 4.32 34.89 34.69
N ILE A 7 5.08 34.17 33.87
CA ILE A 7 5.21 34.42 32.42
C ILE A 7 3.84 34.26 31.73
N LEU A 8 3.15 33.16 32.00
CA LEU A 8 1.82 32.90 31.46
C LEU A 8 0.81 33.99 31.87
N ASN A 9 0.79 34.38 33.15
CA ASN A 9 -0.05 35.48 33.62
C ASN A 9 0.25 36.82 32.91
N LYS A 10 1.54 37.19 32.76
CA LYS A 10 1.95 38.40 32.01
C LYS A 10 1.54 38.33 30.53
N SER A 11 1.49 37.13 29.95
CA SER A 11 1.05 36.90 28.57
C SER A 11 -0.47 36.95 28.37
N ARG A 12 -1.25 37.26 29.42
CA ARG A 12 -2.73 37.20 29.45
C ARG A 12 -3.30 35.79 29.26
N PHE A 13 -2.52 34.75 29.56
CA PHE A 13 -3.05 33.41 29.70
C PHE A 13 -3.79 33.28 31.04
N GLN A 14 -4.99 32.73 30.99
CA GLN A 14 -5.81 32.43 32.16
C GLN A 14 -6.49 31.08 31.95
N ASN A 15 -6.48 30.24 32.98
CA ASN A 15 -7.09 28.92 32.92
C ASN A 15 -7.78 28.62 34.25
N SER A 16 -9.10 28.43 34.22
CA SER A 16 -9.84 28.03 35.42
C SER A 16 -9.51 26.58 35.76
N GLU A 17 -9.76 26.19 37.01
CA GLU A 17 -9.60 24.80 37.44
C GLU A 17 -10.50 23.85 36.65
N GLU A 18 -11.76 24.25 36.46
CA GLU A 18 -12.74 23.51 35.68
C GLU A 18 -12.30 23.34 34.22
N ASN A 19 -11.83 24.41 33.57
CA ASN A 19 -11.37 24.32 32.19
C ASN A 19 -10.12 23.44 32.09
N PHE A 20 -9.19 23.56 33.03
CA PHE A 20 -8.01 22.70 33.10
C PHE A 20 -8.39 21.22 33.28
N GLU A 21 -9.31 20.90 34.19
CA GLU A 21 -9.84 19.54 34.38
C GLU A 21 -10.50 19.00 33.11
N ASN A 22 -11.41 19.78 32.52
CA ASN A 22 -12.21 19.35 31.38
C ASN A 22 -11.36 19.13 30.13
N ILE A 23 -10.47 20.08 29.78
CA ILE A 23 -9.65 20.00 28.57
C ILE A 23 -8.66 18.83 28.64
N ASN A 24 -7.98 18.64 29.77
CA ASN A 24 -7.03 17.52 29.89
C ASN A 24 -7.71 16.15 29.89
N LYS A 25 -8.89 16.06 30.48
CA LYS A 25 -9.69 14.83 30.39
C LYS A 25 -10.19 14.59 28.97
N GLU A 26 -10.65 15.63 28.27
CA GLU A 26 -11.18 15.56 26.91
C GLU A 26 -10.10 15.19 25.88
N LEU A 27 -8.94 15.83 25.95
CA LEU A 27 -7.89 15.71 24.95
C LEU A 27 -6.88 14.60 25.27
N LEU A 28 -6.51 14.43 26.54
CA LEU A 28 -5.41 13.55 26.96
C LEU A 28 -5.89 12.33 27.75
N GLY A 29 -7.17 12.27 28.14
CA GLY A 29 -7.66 11.23 29.05
C GLY A 29 -7.14 11.37 30.48
N ILE A 30 -6.53 12.50 30.84
CA ILE A 30 -5.90 12.70 32.14
C ILE A 30 -6.90 13.29 33.14
N ASN A 31 -7.18 12.55 34.21
CA ASN A 31 -7.87 13.10 35.38
C ASN A 31 -6.86 13.88 36.24
N THR A 32 -6.86 15.21 36.10
CA THR A 32 -5.89 16.09 36.75
C THR A 32 -5.95 16.07 38.28
N LYS A 33 -7.05 15.57 38.87
CA LYS A 33 -7.16 15.38 40.33
C LYS A 33 -6.18 14.33 40.85
N ASN A 34 -5.82 13.36 40.02
CA ASN A 34 -4.89 12.27 40.36
C ASN A 34 -3.42 12.67 40.20
N LEU A 35 -3.14 13.84 39.63
CA LEU A 35 -1.76 14.32 39.46
C LEU A 35 -1.13 14.66 40.81
N GLU A 36 0.15 14.35 40.93
CA GLU A 36 0.99 14.73 42.05
C GLU A 36 1.29 16.24 42.01
N LYS A 37 1.81 16.75 43.12
CA LYS A 37 2.30 18.13 43.17
C LYS A 37 3.54 18.28 42.28
N GLY A 38 3.67 19.41 41.60
CA GLY A 38 4.80 19.66 40.71
C GLY A 38 4.51 19.36 39.25
N TYR A 39 5.56 18.93 38.53
CA TYR A 39 5.46 18.51 37.13
C TYR A 39 5.24 17.01 37.06
N ASN A 40 4.22 16.61 36.31
CA ASN A 40 3.94 15.22 36.01
C ASN A 40 4.21 15.00 34.51
N GLU A 41 4.86 13.89 34.16
CA GLU A 41 5.04 13.52 32.76
C GLU A 41 3.70 13.22 32.08
N ILE A 42 3.52 13.73 30.87
CA ILE A 42 2.40 13.31 30.03
C ILE A 42 2.80 12.01 29.34
N ARG A 43 2.01 10.95 29.58
CA ARG A 43 2.16 9.66 28.92
C ARG A 43 0.99 9.40 28.00
N LEU A 44 1.26 9.17 26.73
CA LEU A 44 0.26 8.86 25.71
C LEU A 44 0.63 7.52 25.08
N PHE A 45 -0.35 6.62 24.99
CA PHE A 45 -0.10 5.22 24.60
C PHE A 45 1.11 4.65 25.37
N ASN A 46 1.10 4.82 26.69
CA ASN A 46 2.14 4.38 27.65
C ASN A 46 3.59 4.84 27.40
N GLU A 47 3.83 5.70 26.43
CA GLU A 47 5.12 6.33 26.17
C GLU A 47 5.14 7.75 26.74
N THR A 48 6.27 8.15 27.32
CA THR A 48 6.50 9.53 27.76
C THR A 48 6.57 10.46 26.55
N THR A 49 5.98 11.65 26.67
CA THR A 49 6.13 12.71 25.68
C THR A 49 7.13 13.75 26.17
N ASP A 50 7.50 14.69 25.31
CA ASP A 50 8.28 15.87 25.69
C ASP A 50 7.43 16.93 26.41
N TYR A 51 6.33 16.54 27.04
CA TYR A 51 5.41 17.48 27.70
C TYR A 51 5.16 17.08 29.15
N GLN A 52 5.17 18.08 30.02
CA GLN A 52 4.87 17.95 31.43
C GLN A 52 3.68 18.81 31.81
N ILE A 53 2.81 18.30 32.68
CA ILE A 53 1.62 18.98 33.17
C ILE A 53 1.79 19.42 34.63
N SER A 54 1.42 20.66 34.93
CA SER A 54 1.41 21.20 36.30
C SER A 54 -0.01 21.38 36.80
N LYS A 55 -0.35 20.66 37.87
CA LYS A 55 -1.67 20.73 38.52
C LYS A 55 -1.91 22.09 39.18
N GLU A 56 -0.92 22.60 39.90
CA GLU A 56 -1.01 23.89 40.60
C GLU A 56 -0.96 25.06 39.62
N GLY A 57 -0.11 24.92 38.59
CA GLY A 57 0.05 25.92 37.55
C GLY A 57 -1.12 25.96 36.55
N LYS A 58 -1.84 24.85 36.39
CA LYS A 58 -2.95 24.70 35.43
C LYS A 58 -2.51 24.94 33.98
N TYR A 59 -1.33 24.43 33.63
CA TYR A 59 -0.73 24.55 32.29
C TYR A 59 0.09 23.30 31.93
N ILE A 60 0.41 23.17 30.66
CA ILE A 60 1.38 22.20 30.12
C ILE A 60 2.65 22.94 29.72
N LYS A 61 3.83 22.39 30.01
CA LYS A 61 5.09 22.90 29.46
C LYS A 61 5.74 21.85 28.58
N ILE A 62 6.63 22.31 27.71
CA ILE A 62 7.58 21.45 27.00
C ILE A 62 8.62 20.99 28.05
N GLY A 63 9.13 19.77 27.90
CA GLY A 63 10.00 19.04 28.81
C GLY A 63 11.34 19.72 29.04
N ASP A 64 12.35 18.94 29.42
CA ASP A 64 13.66 19.46 29.81
C ASP A 64 14.52 19.84 28.60
N ASP A 65 14.01 20.76 27.78
CA ASP A 65 14.89 21.63 27.02
C ASP A 65 15.70 22.47 28.00
N ILE A 66 16.98 22.65 27.67
CA ILE A 66 17.90 23.50 28.43
C ILE A 66 17.29 24.91 28.45
N LEU A 67 16.61 25.24 29.56
CA LEU A 67 16.19 26.60 29.83
C LEU A 67 17.43 27.48 29.65
N PRO A 68 17.29 28.64 28.98
CA PRO A 68 18.41 29.56 28.90
C PRO A 68 18.93 29.84 30.31
N ASP A 69 20.22 30.14 30.42
CA ASP A 69 20.81 30.58 31.68
C ASP A 69 20.01 31.77 32.23
N MET A 70 19.14 31.47 33.19
CA MET A 70 18.09 32.36 33.67
C MET A 70 18.67 33.56 34.41
N ASP A 71 19.90 33.43 34.91
CA ASP A 71 20.63 34.51 35.57
C ASP A 71 21.08 35.59 34.57
N LYS A 72 21.11 35.28 33.27
CA LYS A 72 21.54 36.18 32.20
C LYS A 72 20.40 36.88 31.48
N ILE A 73 19.15 36.46 31.69
CA ILE A 73 17.98 37.02 30.99
C ILE A 73 17.12 37.78 31.99
N LYS A 74 16.85 39.06 31.71
CA LYS A 74 15.90 39.83 32.53
C LYS A 74 14.52 39.21 32.42
N GLU A 75 13.77 39.25 33.51
CA GLU A 75 12.44 38.65 33.56
C GLU A 75 11.46 39.21 32.50
N GLU A 76 11.65 40.46 32.11
CA GLU A 76 10.87 41.14 31.06
C GLU A 76 11.13 40.55 29.66
N ASP A 77 12.36 40.09 29.42
CA ASP A 77 12.81 39.51 28.15
C ASP A 77 12.46 38.02 28.03
N LEU A 78 12.12 37.35 29.14
CA LEU A 78 11.74 35.93 29.12
C LEU A 78 10.48 35.65 28.31
N ILE A 79 9.54 36.60 28.26
CA ILE A 79 8.27 36.40 27.52
C ILE A 79 8.52 36.26 26.02
N THR A 80 9.56 36.92 25.50
CA THR A 80 9.91 36.90 24.07
C THR A 80 10.90 35.78 23.73
N TYR A 81 11.42 35.08 24.74
CA TYR A 81 12.33 33.96 24.55
C TYR A 81 11.64 32.81 23.79
N PRO A 82 12.28 32.19 22.77
CA PRO A 82 11.63 31.22 21.88
C PRO A 82 10.90 30.10 22.62
N TYR A 83 11.57 29.43 23.56
CA TYR A 83 10.97 28.36 24.36
C TYR A 83 9.73 28.83 25.15
N MET A 84 9.82 29.99 25.81
CA MET A 84 8.70 30.54 26.57
C MET A 84 7.54 30.92 25.67
N LYS A 85 7.84 31.42 24.47
CA LYS A 85 6.83 31.72 23.46
C LYS A 85 6.10 30.45 23.02
N SER A 86 6.81 29.35 22.77
CA SER A 86 6.20 28.05 22.44
C SER A 86 5.33 27.54 23.59
N VAL A 87 5.77 27.67 24.85
CA VAL A 87 4.94 27.32 26.04
C VAL A 87 3.69 28.22 26.14
N ILE A 88 3.81 29.52 25.92
CA ILE A 88 2.63 30.44 25.92
C ILE A 88 1.66 30.04 24.80
N THR A 89 2.17 29.85 23.58
CA THR A 89 1.40 29.47 22.40
C THR A 89 0.67 28.15 22.62
N LEU A 90 1.37 27.12 23.09
CA LEU A 90 0.82 25.81 23.46
C LEU A 90 -0.42 25.94 24.34
N ASN A 91 -0.27 26.64 25.46
CA ASN A 91 -1.34 26.75 26.45
C ASN A 91 -2.52 27.59 25.96
N LYS A 92 -2.25 28.69 25.24
CA LYS A 92 -3.31 29.51 24.66
C LYS A 92 -4.11 28.76 23.60
N ILE A 93 -3.48 27.91 22.80
CA ILE A 93 -4.19 27.09 21.82
C ILE A 93 -5.04 26.04 22.54
N ILE A 94 -4.43 25.22 23.41
CA ILE A 94 -5.12 24.10 24.06
C ILE A 94 -6.29 24.55 24.94
N TYR A 95 -6.07 25.56 25.79
CA TYR A 95 -7.06 25.93 26.81
C TYR A 95 -7.96 27.09 26.41
N GLN A 96 -7.59 27.89 25.40
CA GLN A 96 -8.34 29.10 25.02
C GLN A 96 -8.74 29.15 23.54
N ASN A 97 -8.31 28.19 22.70
CA ASN A 97 -8.52 28.22 21.24
C ASN A 97 -8.09 29.58 20.62
N ASP A 98 -6.96 30.12 21.08
CA ASP A 98 -6.51 31.45 20.69
C ASP A 98 -6.06 31.50 19.22
N LEU A 99 -6.90 32.10 18.36
CA LEU A 99 -6.65 32.20 16.92
C LEU A 99 -5.37 32.96 16.58
N ALA A 100 -4.99 33.95 17.38
CA ALA A 100 -3.76 34.71 17.18
C ALA A 100 -2.52 33.80 17.37
N SER A 101 -2.50 32.99 18.41
CA SER A 101 -1.45 32.00 18.66
C SER A 101 -1.39 30.96 17.54
N ILE A 102 -2.53 30.45 17.07
CA ILE A 102 -2.59 29.52 15.94
C ILE A 102 -1.97 30.15 14.68
N LEU A 103 -2.38 31.37 14.33
CA LEU A 103 -1.90 32.07 13.14
C LEU A 103 -0.40 32.34 13.21
N MET A 104 0.10 32.77 14.37
CA MET A 104 1.53 33.03 14.57
C MET A 104 2.36 31.75 14.47
N ALA A 105 1.91 30.66 15.10
CA ALA A 105 2.62 29.38 15.09
C ALA A 105 2.66 28.74 13.70
N THR A 106 1.60 28.90 12.91
CA THR A 106 1.53 28.36 11.52
C THR A 106 2.66 28.90 10.64
N GLN A 107 3.22 30.06 10.98
CA GLN A 107 4.31 30.69 10.22
C GLN A 107 5.71 30.42 10.81
N LYS A 108 5.81 29.92 12.05
CA LYS A 108 7.05 29.97 12.84
C LYS A 108 7.41 28.68 13.54
N ASP A 109 6.45 27.82 13.84
CA ASP A 109 6.61 26.65 14.70
C ASP A 109 5.55 25.60 14.33
N ILE A 110 5.74 24.98 13.16
CA ILE A 110 4.79 23.98 12.64
C ILE A 110 4.87 22.66 13.41
N ASP A 111 6.04 22.36 13.99
CA ASP A 111 6.28 21.15 14.76
C ASP A 111 5.49 21.18 16.08
N LEU A 112 5.52 22.32 16.80
CA LEU A 112 4.64 22.51 17.96
C LEU A 112 3.16 22.35 17.60
N LEU A 113 2.73 22.87 16.45
CA LEU A 113 1.35 22.70 16.01
C LEU A 113 1.03 21.26 15.64
N SER A 114 1.99 20.53 15.09
CA SER A 114 1.89 19.10 14.81
C SER A 114 1.65 18.33 16.12
N ASP A 115 2.43 18.60 17.16
CA ASP A 115 2.23 17.98 18.47
C ASP A 115 0.89 18.36 19.09
N ILE A 116 0.50 19.63 19.01
CA ILE A 116 -0.79 20.09 19.55
C ILE A 116 -1.95 19.34 18.88
N VAL A 117 -1.95 19.26 17.56
CA VAL A 117 -3.05 18.65 16.79
C VAL A 117 -3.03 17.13 16.87
N ILE A 118 -1.86 16.53 16.68
CA ILE A 118 -1.70 15.08 16.59
C ILE A 118 -1.57 14.51 17.99
N LEU A 119 -0.42 14.73 18.64
CA LEU A 119 -0.06 14.13 19.91
C LEU A 119 -1.05 14.53 21.02
N LEU A 120 -1.39 15.81 21.14
CA LEU A 120 -2.30 16.32 22.16
C LEU A 120 -3.77 16.37 21.70
N ASN A 121 -4.08 15.77 20.53
CA ASN A 121 -5.45 15.59 19.99
C ASN A 121 -6.29 16.88 19.84
N TYR A 122 -5.67 18.04 19.67
CA TYR A 122 -6.41 19.28 19.49
C TYR A 122 -7.07 19.39 18.10
N GLU A 123 -8.41 19.31 18.06
CA GLU A 123 -9.18 19.35 16.80
C GLU A 123 -10.22 20.48 16.73
N LYS A 124 -10.23 21.42 17.69
CA LYS A 124 -11.25 22.49 17.76
C LYS A 124 -11.15 23.51 16.61
N ASN A 125 -10.04 23.52 15.87
CA ASN A 125 -9.83 24.37 14.70
C ASN A 125 -9.63 23.51 13.44
N GLU A 126 -10.64 23.48 12.56
CA GLU A 126 -10.63 22.65 11.36
C GLU A 126 -9.58 23.07 10.33
N ILE A 127 -9.32 24.37 10.19
CA ILE A 127 -8.31 24.89 9.27
C ILE A 127 -6.92 24.42 9.70
N LEU A 128 -6.63 24.49 11.01
CA LEU A 128 -5.39 24.00 11.59
C LEU A 128 -5.27 22.48 11.41
N LEU A 129 -6.32 21.72 11.74
CA LEU A 129 -6.33 20.26 11.57
C LEU A 129 -5.97 19.84 10.14
N LYS A 130 -6.63 20.46 9.15
CA LYS A 130 -6.35 20.23 7.73
C LYS A 130 -4.93 20.65 7.34
N LYS A 131 -4.46 21.80 7.82
CA LYS A 131 -3.11 22.32 7.54
C LYS A 131 -2.02 21.36 8.05
N ILE A 132 -2.19 20.81 9.26
CA ILE A 132 -1.24 19.85 9.82
C ILE A 132 -1.30 18.53 9.07
N ALA A 133 -2.49 18.01 8.76
CA ALA A 133 -2.62 16.81 7.93
C ALA A 133 -1.93 16.97 6.56
N ASP A 134 -2.10 18.11 5.89
CA ASP A 134 -1.45 18.40 4.60
C ASP A 134 0.08 18.56 4.73
N ASN A 135 0.61 18.82 5.94
CA ASN A 135 2.04 19.00 6.20
C ASN A 135 2.78 17.67 6.45
N ILE A 136 2.10 16.63 6.93
CA ILE A 136 2.69 15.31 7.14
C ILE A 136 3.00 14.69 5.77
N LYS A 137 4.28 14.38 5.52
CA LYS A 137 4.76 13.82 4.23
C LYS A 137 5.06 12.33 4.31
N ASP A 138 5.66 11.92 5.42
CA ASP A 138 5.91 10.52 5.77
C ASP A 138 5.80 10.37 7.30
N LEU A 139 5.93 9.12 7.77
CA LEU A 139 5.84 8.79 9.19
C LEU A 139 7.10 8.09 9.75
N LYS A 140 8.22 8.13 9.03
CA LYS A 140 9.38 7.25 9.34
C LYS A 140 10.08 7.61 10.64
N ASP A 141 10.12 8.89 10.97
CA ASP A 141 10.87 9.43 12.11
C ASP A 141 9.97 9.73 13.32
N TYR A 142 8.67 9.42 13.24
CA TYR A 142 7.73 9.67 14.33
C TYR A 142 7.70 8.52 15.33
N SER A 143 7.53 8.86 16.61
CA SER A 143 7.37 7.91 17.70
C SER A 143 6.05 7.12 17.60
N ASN A 144 6.01 5.95 18.24
CA ASN A 144 4.82 5.09 18.21
C ASN A 144 3.58 5.78 18.77
N ASN A 145 3.72 6.52 19.89
CA ASN A 145 2.62 7.27 20.45
C ASN A 145 2.09 8.35 19.50
N PHE A 146 2.95 8.98 18.69
CA PHE A 146 2.54 9.95 17.69
C PHE A 146 1.71 9.27 16.58
N ILE A 147 2.19 8.14 16.04
CA ILE A 147 1.46 7.38 15.03
C ILE A 147 0.12 6.89 15.59
N LEU A 148 0.09 6.37 16.83
CA LEU A 148 -1.16 5.95 17.47
C LEU A 148 -2.09 7.12 17.75
N SER A 149 -1.57 8.29 18.12
CA SER A 149 -2.36 9.52 18.27
C SER A 149 -2.91 10.03 16.94
N ILE A 150 -2.35 9.66 15.77
CA ILE A 150 -3.00 9.92 14.47
C ILE A 150 -4.27 9.07 14.35
N VAL A 151 -4.21 7.80 14.74
CA VAL A 151 -5.29 6.83 14.53
C VAL A 151 -6.39 6.97 15.58
N PHE A 152 -6.01 7.14 16.85
CA PHE A 152 -6.88 6.99 17.99
C PHE A 152 -6.86 8.24 18.89
N TYR A 153 -8.01 8.56 19.48
CA TYR A 153 -8.06 9.54 20.55
C TYR A 153 -7.39 9.00 21.82
N ASN A 154 -6.57 9.81 22.46
CA ASN A 154 -5.83 9.49 23.68
C ASN A 154 -6.75 9.10 24.85
N LYS A 155 -7.97 9.67 24.91
CA LYS A 155 -8.89 9.49 26.03
C LYS A 155 -9.63 8.16 26.08
N ASP A 156 -10.02 7.64 24.92
CA ASP A 156 -10.97 6.52 24.81
C ASP A 156 -10.67 5.58 23.63
N HIS A 157 -9.57 5.83 22.91
CA HIS A 157 -9.14 5.08 21.74
C HIS A 157 -10.18 5.01 20.62
N LEU A 158 -11.12 5.96 20.55
CA LEU A 158 -11.98 6.08 19.38
C LEU A 158 -11.17 6.54 18.16
N ILE A 159 -11.55 6.06 16.98
CA ILE A 159 -10.83 6.36 15.72
C ILE A 159 -10.99 7.84 15.35
N ARG A 160 -9.89 8.53 15.06
CA ARG A 160 -9.85 9.93 14.60
C ARG A 160 -10.19 10.04 13.11
N LYS A 161 -11.42 9.68 12.76
CA LYS A 161 -11.89 9.56 11.37
C LYS A 161 -11.65 10.82 10.53
N LYS A 162 -11.90 12.01 11.10
CA LYS A 162 -11.73 13.29 10.40
C LYS A 162 -10.28 13.58 10.03
N LEU A 163 -9.34 13.33 10.95
CA LEU A 163 -7.91 13.50 10.68
C LEU A 163 -7.43 12.53 9.60
N LEU A 164 -7.78 11.26 9.73
CA LEU A 164 -7.45 10.21 8.77
C LEU A 164 -8.02 10.49 7.37
N GLN A 165 -9.23 11.05 7.25
CA GLN A 165 -9.80 11.51 5.98
C GLN A 165 -9.00 12.66 5.34
N TYR A 166 -8.40 13.57 6.12
CA TYR A 166 -7.52 14.58 5.54
C TYR A 166 -6.19 13.99 5.09
N LEU A 167 -5.65 13.04 5.85
CA LEU A 167 -4.41 12.33 5.51
C LEU A 167 -4.55 11.42 4.30
N SER A 168 -5.76 10.89 4.04
CA SER A 168 -6.00 9.95 2.93
C SER A 168 -5.83 10.55 1.54
N LYS A 169 -5.62 11.86 1.42
CA LYS A 169 -5.13 12.48 0.17
C LYS A 169 -3.74 11.94 -0.23
N ASN A 170 -2.96 11.47 0.73
CA ASN A 170 -1.70 10.78 0.52
C ASN A 170 -1.87 9.30 0.87
N GLN A 171 -2.07 8.47 -0.15
CA GLN A 171 -2.28 7.02 0.02
C GLN A 171 -1.08 6.29 0.63
N GLU A 172 0.14 6.82 0.47
CA GLU A 172 1.33 6.23 1.10
C GLU A 172 1.27 6.33 2.64
N ILE A 173 0.70 7.42 3.17
CA ILE A 173 0.52 7.59 4.62
C ILE A 173 -0.49 6.57 5.14
N ILE A 174 -1.63 6.40 4.46
CA ILE A 174 -2.64 5.40 4.84
C ILE A 174 -2.06 3.99 4.79
N SER A 175 -1.26 3.69 3.77
CA SER A 175 -0.56 2.42 3.65
C SER A 175 0.40 2.20 4.82
N HIS A 176 1.23 3.19 5.15
CA HIS A 176 2.17 3.09 6.26
C HIS A 176 1.44 2.90 7.60
N ILE A 177 0.39 3.67 7.88
CA ILE A 177 -0.40 3.51 9.11
C ILE A 177 -1.00 2.09 9.16
N SER A 178 -1.55 1.61 8.04
CA SER A 178 -2.18 0.29 7.96
C SER A 178 -1.19 -0.82 8.28
N PHE A 179 -0.01 -0.84 7.63
CA PHE A 179 1.05 -1.80 7.91
C PHE A 179 1.57 -1.66 9.34
N TYR A 180 1.81 -0.44 9.83
CA TYR A 180 2.26 -0.22 11.21
C TYR A 180 1.30 -0.87 12.23
N LEU A 181 -0.01 -0.72 12.06
CA LEU A 181 -1.00 -1.30 12.99
C LEU A 181 -1.00 -2.83 12.99
N VAL A 182 -0.92 -3.47 11.83
CA VAL A 182 -0.93 -4.94 11.74
C VAL A 182 0.41 -5.57 12.12
N ASP A 183 1.52 -4.99 11.67
CA ASP A 183 2.89 -5.46 11.95
C ASP A 183 3.21 -5.36 13.45
N ASN A 184 2.74 -4.29 14.11
CA ASN A 184 3.01 -4.03 15.53
C ASN A 184 1.84 -4.38 16.46
N ARG A 185 0.80 -5.05 15.95
CA ARG A 185 -0.45 -5.36 16.68
C ARG A 185 -0.20 -5.85 18.10
N LYS A 186 0.64 -6.88 18.24
CA LYS A 186 0.92 -7.51 19.54
C LYS A 186 1.51 -6.52 20.55
N GLN A 187 2.46 -5.70 20.11
CA GLN A 187 3.08 -4.68 20.95
C GLN A 187 2.06 -3.59 21.32
N ILE A 188 1.29 -3.11 20.35
CA ILE A 188 0.26 -2.09 20.57
C ILE A 188 -0.75 -2.55 21.62
N VAL A 189 -1.32 -3.75 21.48
CA VAL A 189 -2.30 -4.30 22.43
C VAL A 189 -1.69 -4.48 23.82
N THR A 190 -0.51 -5.08 23.90
CA THR A 190 0.13 -5.43 25.18
C THR A 190 0.55 -4.19 25.95
N VAL A 191 1.13 -3.20 25.27
CA VAL A 191 1.68 -2.01 25.92
C VAL A 191 0.59 -0.98 26.15
N ASN A 192 -0.32 -0.74 25.21
CA ASN A 192 -1.12 0.50 25.20
C ASN A 192 -2.55 0.34 25.71
N LYS A 193 -2.92 -0.86 26.19
CA LYS A 193 -4.30 -1.18 26.63
C LYS A 193 -5.35 -0.99 25.52
N LEU A 194 -4.93 -1.05 24.25
CA LEU A 194 -5.86 -1.16 23.13
C LEU A 194 -6.36 -2.60 23.03
N LEU A 195 -7.59 -2.78 22.55
CA LEU A 195 -8.15 -4.10 22.29
C LEU A 195 -7.92 -4.47 20.82
N ASP A 196 -7.80 -5.76 20.51
CA ASP A 196 -7.67 -6.22 19.12
C ASP A 196 -8.81 -5.72 18.23
N LYS A 197 -10.04 -5.66 18.77
CA LYS A 197 -11.20 -5.12 18.06
C LYS A 197 -11.05 -3.64 17.68
N ASP A 198 -10.29 -2.86 18.44
CA ASP A 198 -10.09 -1.43 18.18
C ASP A 198 -9.13 -1.27 16.99
N ILE A 199 -8.10 -2.12 16.92
CA ILE A 199 -7.19 -2.23 15.78
C ILE A 199 -7.96 -2.72 14.54
N ASP A 200 -8.79 -3.76 14.67
CA ASP A 200 -9.57 -4.29 13.55
C ASP A 200 -10.55 -3.24 13.02
N SER A 201 -11.22 -2.50 13.89
CA SER A 201 -12.12 -1.41 13.50
C SER A 201 -11.36 -0.28 12.80
N ALA A 202 -10.16 0.07 13.29
CA ALA A 202 -9.29 1.05 12.63
C ALA A 202 -8.84 0.56 11.24
N MET A 203 -8.44 -0.71 11.11
CA MET A 203 -8.09 -1.31 9.83
C MET A 203 -9.27 -1.31 8.86
N GLY A 204 -10.48 -1.64 9.32
CA GLY A 204 -11.68 -1.57 8.50
C GLY A 204 -11.93 -0.15 7.96
N PHE A 205 -11.75 0.86 8.81
CA PHE A 205 -11.87 2.26 8.36
C PHE A 205 -10.76 2.65 7.38
N LEU A 206 -9.49 2.34 7.69
CA LEU A 206 -8.34 2.70 6.86
C LEU A 206 -8.40 2.05 5.47
N LEU A 207 -8.75 0.77 5.39
CA LEU A 207 -8.88 0.06 4.11
C LEU A 207 -10.08 0.56 3.30
N ASN A 208 -11.13 1.05 3.97
CA ASN A 208 -12.26 1.67 3.29
C ASN A 208 -11.91 3.08 2.77
N LEU A 209 -10.89 3.76 3.30
CA LEU A 209 -10.44 5.05 2.78
C LEU A 209 -9.89 4.87 1.36
N GLY A 210 -10.58 5.45 0.39
CA GLY A 210 -10.26 5.33 -1.03
C GLY A 210 -11.06 4.26 -1.78
N LEU A 211 -11.83 3.42 -1.07
CA LEU A 211 -12.82 2.50 -1.65
C LEU A 211 -14.26 3.05 -1.56
N GLU A 212 -14.51 3.99 -0.65
CA GLU A 212 -15.84 4.56 -0.39
C GLU A 212 -16.52 5.07 -1.67
N GLY A 213 -17.71 4.57 -1.95
CA GLY A 213 -18.54 4.92 -3.10
C GLY A 213 -18.15 4.25 -4.41
N ARG A 214 -17.22 3.30 -4.40
CA ARG A 214 -16.61 2.72 -5.61
C ARG A 214 -17.05 1.29 -5.91
N SER A 215 -17.99 0.71 -5.16
CA SER A 215 -18.52 -0.65 -5.42
C SER A 215 -19.08 -0.87 -6.83
N ASN A 216 -19.42 0.20 -7.56
CA ASN A 216 -19.92 0.13 -8.93
C ASN A 216 -18.89 0.60 -9.98
N ASP A 217 -17.69 0.96 -9.54
CA ASP A 217 -16.63 1.38 -10.44
C ASP A 217 -15.94 0.14 -11.03
N ASP A 218 -15.58 0.20 -12.31
CA ASP A 218 -14.65 -0.74 -12.93
C ASP A 218 -13.24 -0.48 -12.39
N ILE A 219 -13.01 -0.78 -11.11
CA ILE A 219 -11.68 -0.68 -10.52
C ILE A 219 -10.79 -1.67 -11.27
N TYR A 220 -9.82 -1.13 -12.00
CA TYR A 220 -8.73 -1.92 -12.56
C TYR A 220 -7.83 -2.35 -11.41
N THR A 221 -8.14 -3.51 -10.82
CA THR A 221 -7.56 -4.03 -9.57
C THR A 221 -6.04 -4.10 -9.57
N GLY A 222 -5.42 -4.23 -10.76
CA GLY A 222 -3.96 -4.22 -10.91
C GLY A 222 -3.25 -2.87 -10.68
N ASN A 223 -3.95 -1.73 -10.75
CA ASN A 223 -3.33 -0.38 -10.68
C ASN A 223 -3.93 0.55 -9.62
N ASP A 224 -5.00 0.14 -8.92
CA ASP A 224 -5.59 0.98 -7.87
C ASP A 224 -4.84 0.85 -6.55
N MET A 225 -4.31 1.96 -6.02
CA MET A 225 -3.53 1.94 -4.77
C MET A 225 -4.36 1.53 -3.55
N SER A 226 -5.66 1.87 -3.50
CA SER A 226 -6.51 1.58 -2.35
C SER A 226 -6.89 0.09 -2.33
N TYR A 227 -7.26 -0.45 -3.49
CA TYR A 227 -7.48 -1.89 -3.62
C TYR A 227 -6.17 -2.69 -3.46
N GLY A 228 -5.07 -2.19 -4.02
CA GLY A 228 -3.75 -2.79 -3.84
C GLY A 228 -3.33 -2.88 -2.37
N LEU A 229 -3.61 -1.84 -1.57
CA LEU A 229 -3.40 -1.89 -0.13
C LEU A 229 -4.27 -2.97 0.54
N LEU A 230 -5.56 -3.04 0.23
CA LEU A 230 -6.46 -4.08 0.74
C LEU A 230 -5.94 -5.48 0.40
N ASN A 231 -5.62 -5.72 -0.87
CA ASN A 231 -5.08 -6.99 -1.36
C ASN A 231 -3.80 -7.39 -0.60
N ASN A 232 -2.84 -6.46 -0.49
CA ASN A 232 -1.57 -6.73 0.20
C ASN A 232 -1.76 -7.05 1.68
N ILE A 233 -2.68 -6.34 2.36
CA ILE A 233 -3.00 -6.59 3.76
C ILE A 233 -3.68 -7.95 3.91
N PHE A 234 -4.65 -8.30 3.06
CA PHE A 234 -5.36 -9.58 3.16
C PHE A 234 -4.48 -10.79 2.85
N ILE A 235 -3.56 -10.68 1.88
CA ILE A 235 -2.56 -11.72 1.60
C ILE A 235 -1.64 -11.93 2.81
N SER A 236 -1.16 -10.83 3.40
CA SER A 236 -0.19 -10.90 4.50
C SER A 236 -0.83 -11.26 5.85
N TYR A 237 -2.11 -10.91 6.04
CA TYR A 237 -2.84 -11.01 7.30
C TYR A 237 -4.25 -11.62 7.11
N PRO A 238 -4.38 -12.89 6.69
CA PRO A 238 -5.66 -13.50 6.34
C PRO A 238 -6.65 -13.61 7.51
N ASP A 239 -6.17 -13.68 8.76
CA ASP A 239 -7.05 -13.70 9.94
C ASP A 239 -7.86 -12.41 10.11
N LEU A 240 -7.41 -11.30 9.51
CA LEU A 240 -8.13 -10.03 9.53
C LEU A 240 -9.47 -10.12 8.79
N ILE A 241 -9.52 -10.90 7.70
CA ILE A 241 -10.73 -11.12 6.90
C ILE A 241 -11.81 -11.76 7.78
N GLN A 242 -11.46 -12.79 8.55
CA GLN A 242 -12.39 -13.46 9.47
C GLN A 242 -12.92 -12.49 10.54
N SER A 243 -12.07 -11.56 11.01
CA SER A 243 -12.52 -10.53 11.95
C SER A 243 -13.52 -9.58 11.29
N PHE A 244 -13.24 -9.14 10.06
CA PHE A 244 -14.14 -8.25 9.33
C PHE A 244 -15.49 -8.90 9.07
N GLU A 245 -15.51 -10.15 8.61
CA GLU A 245 -16.74 -10.92 8.40
C GLU A 245 -17.59 -11.03 9.68
N ARG A 246 -16.97 -11.43 10.80
CA ARG A 246 -17.66 -11.55 12.09
C ARG A 246 -18.24 -10.23 12.57
N ASN A 247 -17.59 -9.11 12.25
CA ASN A 247 -18.03 -7.77 12.62
C ASN A 247 -18.85 -7.07 11.52
N ASN A 248 -19.33 -7.83 10.51
CA ASN A 248 -20.07 -7.30 9.36
C ASN A 248 -19.36 -6.08 8.71
N TYR A 249 -18.05 -6.20 8.54
CA TYR A 249 -17.18 -5.18 7.95
C TYR A 249 -17.30 -3.81 8.62
N PHE A 250 -17.70 -3.78 9.90
CA PHE A 250 -17.99 -2.57 10.66
C PHE A 250 -19.00 -1.61 9.98
N GLY A 251 -19.83 -2.14 9.07
CA GLY A 251 -20.81 -1.37 8.28
C GLY A 251 -20.24 -0.74 6.99
N TYR A 252 -19.01 -1.05 6.60
CA TYR A 252 -18.39 -0.56 5.37
C TYR A 252 -18.76 -1.46 4.18
N GLU A 253 -19.78 -1.07 3.41
CA GLU A 253 -20.28 -1.86 2.28
C GLU A 253 -19.26 -1.97 1.13
N ASP A 254 -18.50 -0.90 0.84
CA ASP A 254 -17.45 -0.96 -0.18
C ASP A 254 -16.32 -1.91 0.23
N LEU A 255 -15.87 -1.86 1.48
CA LEU A 255 -14.92 -2.83 2.02
C LEU A 255 -15.44 -4.28 1.87
N ARG A 256 -16.72 -4.51 2.18
CA ARG A 256 -17.37 -5.81 1.99
C ARG A 256 -17.38 -6.24 0.52
N TYR A 257 -17.69 -5.32 -0.39
CA TYR A 257 -17.68 -5.58 -1.83
C TYR A 257 -16.28 -5.97 -2.31
N PHE A 258 -15.26 -5.15 -2.00
CA PHE A 258 -13.89 -5.41 -2.44
C PHE A 258 -13.25 -6.62 -1.76
N THR A 259 -13.71 -7.01 -0.57
CA THR A 259 -13.33 -8.31 0.02
C THR A 259 -13.84 -9.48 -0.82
N LYS A 260 -15.06 -9.39 -1.38
CA LYS A 260 -15.55 -10.43 -2.31
C LYS A 260 -14.75 -10.44 -3.60
N VAL A 261 -14.42 -9.26 -4.16
CA VAL A 261 -13.55 -9.16 -5.35
C VAL A 261 -12.23 -9.87 -5.08
N PHE A 262 -11.60 -9.61 -3.93
CA PHE A 262 -10.38 -10.30 -3.51
C PHE A 262 -10.55 -11.82 -3.51
N HIS A 263 -11.60 -12.35 -2.88
CA HIS A 263 -11.84 -13.80 -2.88
C HIS A 263 -12.01 -14.38 -4.28
N THR A 264 -12.78 -13.73 -5.14
CA THR A 264 -12.96 -14.16 -6.55
C THR A 264 -11.62 -14.17 -7.29
N GLU A 265 -10.78 -13.15 -7.11
CA GLU A 265 -9.45 -13.11 -7.71
C GLU A 265 -8.55 -14.23 -7.18
N GLN A 266 -8.58 -14.52 -5.88
CA GLN A 266 -7.81 -15.63 -5.30
C GLN A 266 -8.33 -16.99 -5.77
N GLU A 267 -9.64 -17.16 -5.94
CA GLU A 267 -10.22 -18.37 -6.55
C GLU A 267 -9.74 -18.55 -7.98
N HIS A 268 -9.74 -17.49 -8.80
CA HIS A 268 -9.20 -17.54 -10.15
C HIS A 268 -7.70 -17.82 -10.18
N LEU A 269 -6.90 -17.28 -9.26
CA LEU A 269 -5.47 -17.62 -9.16
C LEU A 269 -5.22 -19.07 -8.72
N ASN A 270 -6.14 -19.66 -7.94
CA ASN A 270 -6.09 -21.07 -7.57
C ASN A 270 -6.60 -21.98 -8.71
N ASP A 271 -7.50 -21.49 -9.57
CA ASP A 271 -7.98 -22.18 -10.78
C ASP A 271 -6.99 -22.06 -11.96
N ASP A 272 -6.20 -20.97 -11.99
CA ASP A 272 -5.06 -20.72 -12.89
C ASP A 272 -3.73 -21.25 -12.30
N SER A 273 -3.80 -21.93 -11.14
CA SER A 273 -2.77 -22.92 -10.80
C SER A 273 -2.96 -24.08 -11.78
N ASP A 274 -2.35 -23.93 -12.94
CA ASP A 274 -2.08 -24.99 -13.90
C ASP A 274 -1.42 -26.14 -13.11
N THR A 275 -2.21 -27.05 -12.54
CA THR A 275 -1.77 -28.43 -12.47
C THR A 275 -1.74 -28.87 -13.91
N GLU A 276 -0.66 -28.53 -14.62
CA GLU A 276 -0.34 -29.10 -15.91
C GLU A 276 -0.53 -30.61 -15.75
N THR A 277 -1.58 -31.14 -16.36
CA THR A 277 -1.89 -32.55 -16.21
C THR A 277 -0.89 -33.31 -17.05
N TYR A 278 0.11 -33.86 -16.37
CA TYR A 278 1.15 -34.66 -17.00
C TYR A 278 0.76 -36.13 -16.97
N THR A 279 0.89 -36.80 -18.10
CA THR A 279 0.68 -38.24 -18.20
C THR A 279 1.94 -38.93 -18.72
N ILE A 280 2.16 -40.16 -18.28
CA ILE A 280 3.21 -41.00 -18.86
C ILE A 280 2.77 -41.49 -20.24
N GLN A 281 3.62 -41.33 -21.24
CA GLN A 281 3.43 -41.94 -22.55
C GLN A 281 4.72 -42.63 -22.98
N ASP A 282 4.71 -43.96 -22.86
CA ASP A 282 5.77 -44.83 -23.35
C ASP A 282 5.19 -45.89 -24.31
N ALA A 283 5.88 -46.14 -25.41
CA ALA A 283 5.50 -47.14 -26.41
C ALA A 283 5.55 -48.56 -25.84
N ASP A 284 6.40 -48.79 -24.82
CA ASP A 284 6.54 -50.06 -24.13
C ASP A 284 5.38 -50.33 -23.12
N GLY A 285 4.42 -49.39 -23.01
CA GLY A 285 3.26 -49.49 -22.12
C GLY A 285 3.53 -49.11 -20.66
N TYR A 286 4.79 -48.83 -20.31
CA TYR A 286 5.18 -48.31 -19.00
C TYR A 286 6.53 -47.60 -19.08
N THR A 287 6.81 -46.72 -18.12
CA THR A 287 8.14 -46.13 -17.91
C THR A 287 8.68 -46.47 -16.52
N ASN A 288 9.99 -46.35 -16.32
CA ASN A 288 10.63 -46.61 -15.03
C ASN A 288 10.87 -45.30 -14.28
N LEU A 289 10.31 -45.17 -13.07
CA LEU A 289 10.71 -44.16 -12.10
C LEU A 289 12.10 -44.52 -11.56
N ARG A 290 13.06 -43.63 -11.69
CA ARG A 290 14.45 -43.88 -11.32
C ARG A 290 14.91 -43.05 -10.12
N LYS A 291 15.93 -43.53 -9.43
CA LYS A 291 16.47 -42.87 -8.23
C LYS A 291 17.26 -41.59 -8.55
N GLU A 292 17.92 -41.52 -9.71
CA GLU A 292 18.75 -40.39 -10.12
C GLU A 292 18.48 -40.00 -11.58
N LYS A 293 18.97 -38.81 -12.01
CA LYS A 293 18.81 -38.23 -13.35
C LYS A 293 19.62 -38.97 -14.46
N ASN A 294 19.58 -40.31 -14.50
CA ASN A 294 20.26 -41.13 -15.52
C ASN A 294 19.61 -42.51 -15.72
N ALA A 295 19.83 -43.12 -16.89
CA ALA A 295 19.21 -44.39 -17.30
C ALA A 295 19.78 -45.64 -16.61
N GLN A 296 20.94 -45.53 -15.97
CA GLN A 296 21.65 -46.62 -15.29
C GLN A 296 21.27 -46.72 -13.80
N SER A 297 20.63 -45.68 -13.26
CA SER A 297 20.25 -45.63 -11.86
C SER A 297 19.13 -46.62 -11.51
N GLY A 298 19.08 -46.99 -10.23
CA GLY A 298 18.13 -47.97 -9.70
C GLY A 298 16.67 -47.58 -9.97
N ILE A 299 15.86 -48.57 -10.31
CA ILE A 299 14.43 -48.41 -10.58
C ILE A 299 13.66 -48.45 -9.26
N LEU A 300 12.89 -47.40 -8.98
CA LEU A 300 12.05 -47.25 -7.78
C LEU A 300 10.63 -47.81 -8.00
N GLN A 301 10.10 -47.67 -9.22
CA GLN A 301 8.73 -48.08 -9.59
C GLN A 301 8.58 -48.15 -11.12
N LYS A 302 7.65 -48.99 -11.61
CA LYS A 302 7.14 -48.92 -12.98
C LYS A 302 5.83 -48.14 -13.01
N ILE A 303 5.74 -47.12 -13.86
CA ILE A 303 4.56 -46.26 -14.03
C ILE A 303 3.91 -46.60 -15.37
N LYS A 304 2.61 -46.90 -15.40
CA LYS A 304 1.96 -47.33 -16.65
C LYS A 304 1.77 -46.15 -17.61
N SER A 305 1.83 -46.41 -18.91
CA SER A 305 1.42 -45.41 -19.91
C SER A 305 -0.06 -45.05 -19.71
N GLY A 306 -0.36 -43.76 -19.80
CA GLY A 306 -1.67 -43.16 -19.48
C GLY A 306 -1.85 -42.76 -18.01
N GLU A 307 -0.92 -43.11 -17.11
CA GLU A 307 -1.00 -42.73 -15.71
C GLU A 307 -0.65 -41.25 -15.51
N GLN A 308 -1.47 -40.55 -14.74
CA GLN A 308 -1.22 -39.16 -14.34
C GLN A 308 -0.09 -39.09 -13.30
N ILE A 309 0.74 -38.06 -13.45
CA ILE A 309 1.87 -37.76 -12.58
C ILE A 309 1.87 -36.27 -12.21
N GLU A 310 2.46 -35.95 -11.08
CA GLU A 310 2.75 -34.58 -10.66
C GLU A 310 4.22 -34.29 -10.99
N VAL A 311 4.51 -33.22 -11.76
CA VAL A 311 5.88 -32.83 -12.08
C VAL A 311 6.37 -31.83 -11.02
N LEU A 312 7.45 -32.17 -10.34
CA LEU A 312 8.05 -31.38 -9.25
C LEU A 312 9.24 -30.54 -9.72
N ASP A 313 9.97 -30.99 -10.74
CA ASP A 313 11.09 -30.28 -11.39
C ASP A 313 11.20 -30.75 -12.84
N ASN A 314 11.05 -29.85 -13.81
CA ASN A 314 11.14 -30.12 -15.25
C ASN A 314 12.47 -29.63 -15.87
N THR A 315 13.48 -29.34 -15.05
CA THR A 315 14.76 -28.81 -15.52
C THR A 315 15.65 -29.90 -16.12
N GLY A 316 15.92 -29.80 -17.43
CA GLY A 316 16.77 -30.74 -18.17
C GLY A 316 16.01 -31.94 -18.75
N ASP A 317 16.73 -32.99 -19.10
CA ASP A 317 16.16 -34.18 -19.76
C ASP A 317 15.49 -35.18 -18.80
N TRP A 318 15.79 -35.07 -17.51
CA TRP A 318 15.27 -35.95 -16.46
C TRP A 318 14.43 -35.15 -15.48
N TRP A 319 13.11 -35.31 -15.58
CA TRP A 319 12.14 -34.61 -14.77
C TRP A 319 11.92 -35.34 -13.46
N GLN A 320 11.89 -34.60 -12.36
CA GLN A 320 11.47 -35.11 -11.07
C GLN A 320 9.95 -35.11 -11.02
N ILE A 321 9.37 -36.26 -10.71
CA ILE A 321 7.92 -36.43 -10.69
C ILE A 321 7.50 -37.17 -9.42
N LYS A 322 6.23 -37.06 -9.07
CA LYS A 322 5.57 -37.84 -8.04
C LYS A 322 4.45 -38.66 -8.67
N THR A 323 4.46 -39.95 -8.38
CA THR A 323 3.47 -40.91 -8.88
C THR A 323 2.16 -40.79 -8.11
N LYS A 324 1.07 -41.37 -8.64
CA LYS A 324 -0.21 -41.47 -7.94
C LYS A 324 -0.09 -42.20 -6.58
N GLU A 325 0.86 -43.13 -6.46
CA GLU A 325 1.18 -43.85 -5.23
C GLU A 325 2.04 -43.02 -4.24
N GLY A 326 2.35 -41.77 -4.57
CA GLY A 326 3.08 -40.83 -3.72
C GLY A 326 4.60 -40.97 -3.75
N LYS A 327 5.17 -41.86 -4.58
CA LYS A 327 6.63 -42.00 -4.72
C LYS A 327 7.22 -40.94 -5.64
N THR A 328 8.33 -40.36 -5.22
CA THR A 328 9.09 -39.36 -5.98
C THR A 328 10.35 -39.96 -6.59
N GLY A 329 10.68 -39.57 -7.82
CA GLY A 329 11.88 -39.99 -8.54
C GLY A 329 11.96 -39.31 -9.90
N TYR A 330 12.83 -39.82 -10.78
CA TYR A 330 13.11 -39.20 -12.08
C TYR A 330 12.62 -40.05 -13.26
N VAL A 331 12.05 -39.39 -14.25
CA VAL A 331 11.68 -39.96 -15.56
C VAL A 331 12.24 -39.08 -16.68
N HIS A 332 12.54 -39.68 -17.83
CA HIS A 332 13.02 -38.89 -18.97
C HIS A 332 11.86 -38.10 -19.59
N LYS A 333 12.07 -36.82 -19.93
CA LYS A 333 11.03 -35.92 -20.44
C LYS A 333 10.27 -36.45 -21.66
N SER A 334 10.93 -37.26 -22.50
CA SER A 334 10.32 -37.88 -23.68
C SER A 334 9.20 -38.88 -23.35
N ARG A 335 9.04 -39.23 -22.07
CA ARG A 335 8.02 -40.16 -21.57
C ARG A 335 6.86 -39.44 -20.90
N VAL A 336 6.89 -38.10 -20.89
CA VAL A 336 5.90 -37.26 -20.25
C VAL A 336 5.19 -36.44 -21.32
N LYS A 337 3.86 -36.43 -21.28
CA LYS A 337 3.03 -35.62 -22.17
C LYS A 337 2.18 -34.65 -21.34
N SER A 338 2.22 -33.37 -21.71
CA SER A 338 1.33 -32.33 -21.16
C SER A 338 -0.05 -32.42 -21.83
N GLY A 339 -1.10 -32.20 -21.05
CA GLY A 339 -2.50 -32.38 -21.42
C GLY A 339 -3.12 -31.31 -22.33
N ASN A 340 -2.49 -30.15 -22.57
CA ASN A 340 -3.10 -29.05 -23.33
C ASN A 340 -2.44 -28.76 -24.68
N ASN A 341 -3.23 -28.87 -25.75
CA ASN A 341 -2.98 -28.22 -27.04
C ASN A 341 -3.63 -26.84 -27.01
N ASN A 342 -2.89 -25.76 -26.72
CA ASN A 342 -3.38 -24.38 -26.96
C ASN A 342 -2.31 -23.58 -27.72
N HIS A 343 -2.56 -23.30 -29.00
CA HIS A 343 -1.86 -22.25 -29.72
C HIS A 343 -2.44 -20.91 -29.27
N SER A 344 -1.62 -20.03 -28.71
CA SER A 344 -2.01 -18.63 -28.47
C SER A 344 -1.90 -17.85 -29.78
N THR A 345 -2.94 -17.09 -30.11
CA THR A 345 -3.01 -16.25 -31.30
C THR A 345 -2.91 -14.79 -30.90
N THR A 346 -2.01 -14.03 -31.52
CA THR A 346 -1.90 -12.58 -31.34
C THR A 346 -2.90 -11.86 -32.25
N TYR A 347 -3.76 -11.04 -31.66
CA TYR A 347 -4.70 -10.16 -32.35
C TYR A 347 -4.25 -8.71 -32.25
N LYS A 348 -4.26 -7.97 -33.36
CA LYS A 348 -4.03 -6.53 -33.36
C LYS A 348 -5.37 -5.79 -33.41
N LEU A 349 -5.75 -5.17 -32.31
CA LEU A 349 -7.02 -4.44 -32.15
C LEU A 349 -6.80 -2.94 -32.32
N TYR A 350 -7.75 -2.28 -32.99
CA TYR A 350 -7.75 -0.85 -33.29
C TYR A 350 -8.83 -0.14 -32.48
N ASP A 351 -8.57 1.08 -32.01
CA ASP A 351 -9.55 1.85 -31.23
C ASP A 351 -10.74 2.34 -32.09
N ARG A 352 -10.55 2.44 -33.41
CA ARG A 352 -11.60 2.78 -34.40
C ARG A 352 -11.49 1.87 -35.63
N PRO A 353 -12.54 1.73 -36.46
CA PRO A 353 -12.52 0.91 -37.68
C PRO A 353 -11.72 1.58 -38.82
N ASP A 354 -10.48 1.97 -38.53
CA ASP A 354 -9.54 2.61 -39.44
C ASP A 354 -8.09 2.28 -39.03
N PHE A 355 -7.22 2.04 -40.03
CA PHE A 355 -5.82 1.65 -39.81
C PHE A 355 -4.92 2.77 -39.27
N SER A 356 -5.42 4.01 -39.23
CA SER A 356 -4.68 5.17 -38.67
C SER A 356 -4.93 5.36 -37.18
N SER A 357 -5.88 4.62 -36.61
CA SER A 357 -6.17 4.66 -35.19
C SER A 357 -5.11 3.93 -34.37
N PHE A 358 -5.03 4.28 -33.08
CA PHE A 358 -4.14 3.60 -32.16
C PHE A 358 -4.49 2.11 -32.11
N SER A 359 -3.46 1.26 -32.09
CA SER A 359 -3.61 -0.19 -32.12
C SER A 359 -2.83 -0.83 -30.99
N ARG A 360 -3.32 -1.98 -30.52
CA ARG A 360 -2.74 -2.78 -29.46
C ARG A 360 -2.72 -4.25 -29.84
N GLU A 361 -1.68 -4.96 -29.44
CA GLU A 361 -1.59 -6.41 -29.62
C GLU A 361 -2.12 -7.12 -28.36
N VAL A 362 -2.99 -8.10 -28.56
CA VAL A 362 -3.63 -8.89 -27.51
C VAL A 362 -3.38 -10.36 -27.81
N MET A 363 -2.76 -11.06 -26.88
CA MET A 363 -2.57 -12.51 -26.97
C MET A 363 -3.82 -13.20 -26.47
N ALA A 364 -4.55 -13.89 -27.34
CA ALA A 364 -5.69 -14.69 -26.95
C ALA A 364 -5.32 -16.16 -26.83
N LYS A 365 -5.93 -16.86 -25.88
CA LYS A 365 -5.88 -18.33 -25.76
C LYS A 365 -7.02 -19.04 -26.53
N GLY A 366 -7.81 -18.31 -27.33
CA GLY A 366 -8.96 -18.80 -28.13
C GLY A 366 -9.39 -17.82 -29.24
N GLU A 367 -10.52 -18.10 -29.91
CA GLU A 367 -11.08 -17.22 -30.96
C GLU A 367 -11.73 -15.95 -30.36
N ALA A 368 -11.73 -14.86 -31.13
CA ALA A 368 -12.30 -13.58 -30.70
C ALA A 368 -13.84 -13.60 -30.65
N GLU A 369 -14.44 -13.08 -29.57
CA GLU A 369 -15.89 -12.92 -29.48
C GLU A 369 -16.34 -11.69 -30.27
N ILE A 370 -17.14 -11.87 -31.32
CA ILE A 370 -17.65 -10.77 -32.15
C ILE A 370 -18.89 -10.16 -31.50
N ALA A 371 -18.81 -8.88 -31.14
CA ALA A 371 -19.90 -8.11 -30.57
C ALA A 371 -20.70 -7.33 -31.64
N HIS A 372 -20.06 -6.86 -32.71
CA HIS A 372 -20.73 -6.12 -33.79
C HIS A 372 -19.95 -6.12 -35.10
N HIS A 373 -20.64 -6.25 -36.25
CA HIS A 373 -20.03 -6.16 -37.59
C HIS A 373 -20.17 -4.74 -38.15
N SER A 374 -19.10 -4.16 -38.67
CA SER A 374 -19.06 -2.81 -39.25
C SER A 374 -18.20 -2.79 -40.52
N SER A 375 -18.84 -2.78 -41.70
CA SER A 375 -18.27 -2.62 -43.05
C SER A 375 -16.72 -2.73 -43.15
N GLY A 376 -16.22 -3.98 -43.14
CA GLY A 376 -14.77 -4.29 -43.21
C GLY A 376 -14.07 -4.53 -41.86
N TRP A 377 -14.79 -4.43 -40.75
CA TRP A 377 -14.27 -4.56 -39.39
C TRP A 377 -15.26 -5.27 -38.48
N ASP A 378 -14.74 -6.02 -37.52
CA ASP A 378 -15.50 -6.63 -36.43
C ASP A 378 -15.11 -5.94 -35.12
N PHE A 379 -16.08 -5.46 -34.35
CA PHE A 379 -15.85 -5.06 -32.96
C PHE A 379 -15.88 -6.32 -32.10
N VAL A 380 -14.76 -6.61 -31.43
CA VAL A 380 -14.53 -7.87 -30.73
C VAL A 380 -14.18 -7.64 -29.27
N LYS A 381 -14.42 -8.65 -28.44
CA LYS A 381 -13.91 -8.76 -27.06
C LYS A 381 -12.96 -9.95 -26.98
N ILE A 382 -11.74 -9.71 -26.50
CA ILE A 382 -10.68 -10.71 -26.36
C ILE A 382 -10.03 -10.51 -25.00
N ASP A 383 -10.13 -11.50 -24.11
CA ASP A 383 -9.55 -11.46 -22.76
C ASP A 383 -9.83 -10.14 -22.03
N GLY A 384 -11.10 -9.72 -22.04
CA GLY A 384 -11.58 -8.48 -21.41
C GLY A 384 -11.27 -7.20 -22.19
N THR A 385 -10.44 -7.26 -23.24
CA THR A 385 -10.08 -6.11 -24.08
C THR A 385 -11.02 -6.01 -25.29
N THR A 386 -11.60 -4.83 -25.51
CA THR A 386 -12.43 -4.57 -26.68
C THR A 386 -11.70 -3.75 -27.73
N GLY A 387 -12.00 -3.98 -29.01
CA GLY A 387 -11.50 -3.14 -30.10
C GLY A 387 -11.98 -3.62 -31.47
N TYR A 388 -11.58 -2.90 -32.51
CA TYR A 388 -11.90 -3.23 -33.90
C TYR A 388 -10.82 -4.12 -34.51
N LEU A 389 -11.23 -5.25 -35.06
CA LEU A 389 -10.42 -6.22 -35.77
C LEU A 389 -10.78 -6.16 -37.27
N PRO A 390 -9.83 -5.93 -38.19
CA PRO A 390 -10.14 -5.92 -39.62
C PRO A 390 -10.50 -7.32 -40.10
N ILE A 391 -11.52 -7.45 -40.96
CA ILE A 391 -11.81 -8.72 -41.61
C ILE A 391 -10.70 -9.10 -42.60
N GLU A 392 -10.65 -10.36 -43.00
CA GLU A 392 -9.57 -10.92 -43.82
C GLU A 392 -9.32 -10.14 -45.12
N GLU A 393 -10.38 -9.69 -45.79
CA GLU A 393 -10.30 -8.91 -47.02
C GLU A 393 -9.55 -7.58 -46.81
N LYS A 394 -9.82 -6.88 -45.70
CA LYS A 394 -9.18 -5.62 -45.31
C LYS A 394 -7.72 -5.79 -44.89
N ARG A 395 -7.37 -6.92 -44.26
CA ARG A 395 -5.98 -7.26 -43.95
C ARG A 395 -5.14 -7.41 -45.22
N GLN A 396 -5.69 -8.09 -46.22
CA GLN A 396 -5.04 -8.28 -47.51
C GLN A 396 -4.90 -6.97 -48.32
N GLU A 397 -5.82 -6.02 -48.15
CA GLU A 397 -5.69 -4.66 -48.73
C GLU A 397 -4.53 -3.88 -48.11
N LEU A 398 -4.43 -3.86 -46.78
CA LEU A 398 -3.36 -3.17 -46.06
C LEU A 398 -1.98 -3.74 -46.44
N GLU A 399 -1.82 -5.06 -46.46
CA GLU A 399 -0.57 -5.70 -46.83
C GLU A 399 -0.12 -5.38 -48.26
N LYS A 400 -1.07 -5.23 -49.20
CA LYS A 400 -0.78 -4.83 -50.59
C LYS A 400 -0.31 -3.37 -50.67
N GLU A 401 -0.88 -2.48 -49.87
CA GLU A 401 -0.47 -1.07 -49.80
C GLU A 401 0.91 -0.90 -49.14
N GLU A 402 1.16 -1.62 -48.04
CA GLU A 402 2.47 -1.61 -47.38
C GLU A 402 3.56 -2.17 -48.29
N LYS A 403 3.32 -3.30 -48.99
CA LYS A 403 4.28 -3.87 -49.96
C LYS A 403 4.61 -2.91 -51.10
N LYS A 404 3.66 -2.10 -51.59
CA LYS A 404 3.92 -1.03 -52.58
C LYS A 404 4.76 0.10 -51.99
N LYS A 405 4.61 0.42 -50.71
CA LYS A 405 5.38 1.43 -50.00
C LYS A 405 6.84 1.02 -49.81
N PHE A 406 7.07 -0.27 -49.56
CA PHE A 406 8.42 -0.84 -49.40
C PHE A 406 9.11 -1.20 -50.72
N SER A 407 8.38 -1.45 -51.81
CA SER A 407 9.00 -1.64 -53.13
C SER A 407 9.58 -0.34 -53.71
N PHE A 408 9.06 0.82 -53.28
CA PHE A 408 9.56 2.14 -53.70
C PHE A 408 10.87 2.55 -53.00
N LEU A 409 11.26 1.86 -51.92
CA LEU A 409 12.48 2.11 -51.15
C LEU A 409 13.63 1.17 -51.54
N ALA A 410 13.41 0.24 -52.46
CA ALA A 410 14.40 -0.77 -52.85
C ALA A 410 15.25 -0.38 -54.08
N ASP A 411 14.97 0.77 -54.72
CA ASP A 411 15.64 1.20 -55.96
C ASP A 411 16.66 2.35 -55.78
N GLU A 412 17.04 2.72 -54.54
CA GLU A 412 18.16 3.65 -54.31
C GLU A 412 19.45 2.90 -53.90
N GLU A 413 20.22 2.56 -54.94
CA GLU A 413 21.69 2.47 -55.07
C GLU A 413 22.56 1.81 -53.98
N ASP A 414 23.19 0.71 -54.38
CA ASP A 414 24.43 0.13 -53.83
C ASP A 414 25.56 1.18 -53.65
N ILE A 415 25.81 1.63 -52.42
CA ILE A 415 27.11 2.22 -52.04
C ILE A 415 27.83 1.25 -51.11
N LYS A 416 28.82 0.52 -51.65
CA LYS A 416 29.76 -0.30 -50.87
C LYS A 416 30.79 0.59 -50.15
N PRO A 417 31.11 0.32 -48.87
CA PRO A 417 32.15 1.08 -48.16
C PRO A 417 33.55 0.54 -48.47
N GLU A 418 34.47 1.41 -48.90
CA GLU A 418 35.90 1.11 -49.01
C GLU A 418 36.56 1.06 -47.62
N LYS A 419 37.29 -0.03 -47.35
CA LYS A 419 38.11 -0.23 -46.15
C LYS A 419 39.35 0.67 -46.16
N LYS A 420 39.49 1.57 -45.18
CA LYS A 420 40.79 2.21 -44.87
C LYS A 420 41.64 1.26 -44.01
N LYS A 421 42.88 1.00 -44.46
CA LYS A 421 43.91 0.27 -43.68
C LYS A 421 44.33 1.07 -42.45
N GLY A 422 44.55 0.37 -41.34
CA GLY A 422 44.93 0.95 -40.06
C GLY A 422 46.45 1.14 -39.95
N PHE A 423 46.86 2.10 -39.12
CA PHE A 423 48.26 2.50 -38.88
C PHE A 423 49.22 1.34 -38.52
N TRP A 424 48.71 0.23 -37.98
CA TRP A 424 49.51 -0.94 -37.61
C TRP A 424 49.85 -1.87 -38.77
N ASP A 425 49.13 -1.79 -39.90
CA ASP A 425 49.38 -2.62 -41.09
C ASP A 425 50.67 -2.23 -41.84
N ASN A 426 51.34 -1.14 -41.44
CA ASN A 426 52.58 -0.65 -42.06
C ASN A 426 53.86 -0.94 -41.24
N LEU A 427 53.77 -1.58 -40.06
CA LEU A 427 54.96 -1.84 -39.23
C LEU A 427 55.39 -3.32 -39.15
N PHE A 428 54.54 -4.29 -39.54
CA PHE A 428 54.90 -5.71 -39.48
C PHE A 428 54.42 -6.57 -40.67
N GLY A 429 54.15 -5.95 -41.83
CA GLY A 429 53.98 -6.64 -43.12
C GLY A 429 52.55 -7.07 -43.43
#